data_AF-A0A8I1Q073-F1
#
_entry.id   AF-A0A8I1Q073-F1
#
_cell.length_a   1.000
_cell.length_b   1.000
_cell.length_c   1.000
_cell.angle_alpha   90.00
_cell.angle_beta   90.00
_cell.angle_gamma   90.00
#
_symmetry.space_group_name_H-M   'P 1'
#
loop_
_entity.id
_entity.type
_entity.pdbx_description
1 polymer ?
#
loop_
_entity_poly.entity_id
_entity_poly.type
_entity_poly.pdbx_seq_one_letter_code
_entity_poly.pdbx_strand_id
1 'polypeptide(L)' 'MESDPIILDSAHRHGVSNAAMLHALRFPVRHFVQHDAMTMFIGPDETGTLVEVGVIEWHGVVAIAHAMRPARPKYLR' A
#
# COMPACT_ATOMS: atom_id res chain seq x y z
N MET A 1 20.26 -3.76 -4.78
CA MET A 1 19.19 -3.47 -5.75
C MET A 1 17.90 -3.63 -4.98
N GLU A 2 17.20 -2.53 -4.70
CA GLU A 2 15.88 -2.59 -4.10
C GLU A 2 14.94 -3.13 -5.18
N SER A 3 14.54 -4.39 -5.06
CA SER A 3 13.58 -4.99 -5.99
C SER A 3 12.22 -4.35 -5.74
N ASP A 4 11.55 -3.94 -6.81
CA ASP A 4 10.17 -3.48 -6.71
C ASP A 4 9.32 -4.56 -6.00
N PRO A 5 8.40 -4.17 -5.10
CA PRO A 5 7.61 -5.13 -4.34
C PRO A 5 6.71 -5.93 -5.27
N ILE A 6 6.47 -7.19 -4.92
CA ILE A 6 5.50 -8.03 -5.64
C ILE A 6 4.10 -7.48 -5.35
N ILE A 7 3.27 -7.32 -6.38
CA ILE A 7 1.86 -6.92 -6.21
C ILE A 7 1.02 -8.18 -6.35
N LEU A 8 0.32 -8.56 -5.28
CA LEU A 8 -0.58 -9.71 -5.29
C LEU A 8 -1.92 -9.33 -5.92
N ASP A 9 -2.59 -10.30 -6.55
CA ASP A 9 -3.92 -10.08 -7.15
C ASP A 9 -4.94 -9.53 -6.15
N SER A 10 -4.82 -9.88 -4.87
CA SER A 10 -5.69 -9.36 -3.80
C SER A 10 -5.60 -7.84 -3.63
N ALA A 11 -4.46 -7.22 -3.96
CA ALA A 11 -4.28 -5.77 -3.86
C ALA A 11 -5.20 -5.01 -4.84
N HIS A 12 -5.60 -5.66 -5.93
CA HIS A 12 -6.49 -5.09 -6.93
C HIS A 12 -7.97 -5.19 -6.57
N ARG A 13 -8.33 -5.81 -5.44
CA ARG A 13 -9.74 -6.02 -5.02
C ARG A 13 -10.58 -4.74 -5.02
N HIS A 14 -9.96 -3.58 -4.78
CA HIS A 14 -10.63 -2.28 -4.74
C HIS A 14 -10.34 -1.40 -5.97
N GLY A 15 -9.82 -1.98 -7.06
CA GLY A 15 -9.58 -1.28 -8.33
C GLY A 15 -8.43 -0.28 -8.31
N VAL A 16 -7.52 -0.37 -7.32
CA VAL A 16 -6.32 0.48 -7.27
C VAL A 16 -5.32 0.00 -8.32
N SER A 17 -4.73 0.94 -9.06
CA SER A 17 -3.72 0.64 -10.09
C SER A 17 -2.34 0.40 -9.48
N ASN A 18 -1.48 -0.33 -10.19
CA ASN A 18 -0.08 -0.52 -9.79
C ASN A 18 0.65 0.80 -9.61
N ALA A 19 0.46 1.74 -10.53
CA ALA A 19 1.07 3.07 -10.44
C ALA A 19 0.67 3.80 -9.14
N ALA A 20 -0.61 3.77 -8.77
CA ALA A 20 -1.09 4.39 -7.53
C ALA A 20 -0.51 3.70 -6.27
N MET A 21 -0.47 2.36 -6.25
CA MET A 21 0.11 1.60 -5.14
C MET A 21 1.60 1.89 -4.97
N LEU A 22 2.36 1.83 -6.06
CA LEU A 22 3.80 2.07 -6.06
C LEU A 22 4.13 3.53 -5.74
N HIS A 23 3.35 4.49 -6.24
CA HIS A 23 3.54 5.90 -5.92
C HIS A 23 3.28 6.17 -4.43
N ALA A 24 2.18 5.63 -3.87
CA ALA A 24 1.87 5.77 -2.46
C ALA A 24 2.93 5.12 -1.56
N LEU A 25 3.52 3.99 -1.98
CA LEU A 25 4.61 3.33 -1.24
C LEU A 25 5.95 4.05 -1.38
N ARG A 26 6.20 4.73 -2.51
CA ARG A 26 7.40 5.54 -2.75
C ARG A 26 7.39 6.85 -1.95
N PHE A 27 6.20 7.43 -1.75
CA PHE A 27 6.01 8.69 -1.04
C PHE A 27 5.05 8.57 0.15
N PRO A 28 5.32 7.69 1.13
CA PRO A 28 4.41 7.47 2.25
C PRO A 28 4.43 8.69 3.19
N VAL A 29 3.26 9.14 3.59
CA VAL A 29 3.08 10.20 4.59
C VAL A 29 2.89 9.65 6.00
N ARG A 30 2.37 8.42 6.13
CA ARG A 30 2.16 7.72 7.41
C ARG A 30 2.28 6.21 7.21
N HIS A 31 2.58 5.48 8.28
CA HIS A 31 2.47 4.02 8.30
C HIS A 31 1.88 3.53 9.62
N PHE A 32 1.23 2.36 9.59
CA PHE A 32 0.62 1.71 10.74
C PHE A 32 0.94 0.22 10.71
N VAL A 33 1.56 -0.29 11.78
CA VAL A 33 1.76 -1.74 11.95
C VAL A 33 0.48 -2.35 12.46
N GLN A 34 -0.10 -3.30 11.72
CA GLN A 34 -1.24 -4.10 12.17
C GLN A 34 -0.75 -5.37 12.89
N HIS A 35 -1.64 -5.94 13.70
CA HIS A 35 -1.32 -7.12 14.53
C HIS A 35 -0.97 -8.36 13.70
N ASP A 36 -1.45 -8.45 12.45
CA ASP A 36 -1.31 -9.62 11.58
C ASP A 36 -0.07 -9.56 10.66
N ALA A 37 1.04 -8.97 11.12
CA ALA A 37 2.27 -8.77 10.35
C ALA A 37 2.14 -7.91 9.07
N MET A 38 1.00 -7.23 8.89
CA MET A 38 0.79 -6.29 7.79
C MET A 38 1.12 -4.87 8.24
N THR A 39 1.90 -4.14 7.44
CA THR A 39 2.09 -2.70 7.61
C THR A 39 1.28 -1.94 6.56
N MET A 40 0.43 -1.04 7.01
CA MET A 40 -0.33 -0.15 6.15
C MET A 40 0.46 1.14 5.91
N PHE A 41 0.87 1.39 4.68
CA PHE A 41 1.43 2.66 4.25
C PHE A 41 0.32 3.54 3.68
N ILE A 42 0.32 4.82 4.04
CA ILE A 42 -0.58 5.82 3.50
C ILE A 42 0.28 6.80 2.70
N GLY A 43 -0.03 7.00 1.43
CA GLY A 43 0.68 7.92 0.56
C GLY A 43 -0.23 8.40 -0.57
N PRO A 44 0.15 9.46 -1.31
CA PRO A 44 -0.63 9.95 -2.43
C PRO A 44 -0.48 9.02 -3.64
N ASP A 45 -1.48 8.98 -4.51
CA ASP A 45 -1.29 8.59 -5.91
C ASP A 45 -0.70 9.75 -6.74
N GLU A 46 -0.56 9.54 -8.05
CA GLU A 46 -0.05 10.53 -9.01
C GLU A 46 -0.92 11.82 -9.09
N THR A 47 -2.14 11.79 -8.55
CA THR A 47 -3.07 12.93 -8.50
C THR A 47 -3.09 13.63 -7.14
N GLY A 48 -2.36 13.10 -6.14
CA GLY A 48 -2.39 13.59 -4.77
C GLY A 48 -3.50 12.98 -3.90
N THR A 49 -4.32 12.06 -4.43
CA THR A 49 -5.34 11.38 -3.63
C THR A 49 -4.67 10.38 -2.70
N LEU A 50 -4.94 10.44 -1.40
CA LEU A 50 -4.36 9.48 -0.45
C LEU A 50 -4.91 8.07 -0.71
N VAL A 51 -3.98 7.12 -0.79
CA VAL A 51 -4.18 5.69 -0.98
C VAL A 51 -3.55 4.99 0.22
N GLU A 52 -4.24 3.96 0.71
CA GLU A 52 -3.65 3.03 1.68
C GLU A 52 -3.13 1.79 0.95
N VAL A 53 -1.95 1.32 1.32
CA VAL A 53 -1.25 0.19 0.73
C VAL A 53 -0.81 -0.74 1.86
N GLY A 54 -1.40 -1.93 1.92
CA GLY A 54 -1.08 -2.97 2.89
C GLY A 54 0.04 -3.86 2.37
N VAL A 55 1.16 -3.85 3.08
CA VAL A 55 2.38 -4.57 2.75
C VAL A 55 2.63 -5.69 3.75
N ILE A 56 3.03 -6.85 3.28
CA ILE A 56 3.40 -8.02 4.08
C ILE A 56 4.78 -8.55 3.65
N GLU A 57 5.41 -9.32 4.53
CA GLU A 57 6.47 -10.22 4.12
C GLU A 57 5.85 -11.51 3.56
N TRP A 58 6.21 -11.87 2.34
CA TRP A 58 5.72 -13.03 1.61
C TRP A 58 6.91 -13.83 1.10
N HIS A 59 7.18 -15.01 1.66
CA HIS A 59 8.34 -15.85 1.30
C HIS A 59 9.69 -15.09 1.31
N GLY A 60 9.90 -14.21 2.29
CA GLY A 60 11.15 -13.43 2.42
C GLY A 60 11.27 -12.25 1.46
N VAL A 61 10.20 -11.91 0.73
CA VAL A 61 10.12 -10.70 -0.09
C VAL A 61 8.96 -9.80 0.33
N VAL A 62 9.10 -8.51 0.07
CA VAL A 62 8.04 -7.53 0.36
C VAL A 62 6.96 -7.63 -0.72
N ALA A 63 5.71 -7.81 -0.29
CA ALA A 63 4.56 -7.90 -1.18
C ALA A 63 3.43 -6.95 -0.78
N ILE A 64 2.83 -6.29 -1.77
CA ILE A 64 1.61 -5.52 -1.64
C ILE A 64 0.43 -6.49 -1.72
N ALA A 65 -0.28 -6.65 -0.62
CA ALA A 65 -1.41 -7.58 -0.50
C ALA A 65 -2.77 -6.88 -0.51
N HIS A 66 -2.80 -5.58 -0.21
CA HIS A 66 -4.02 -4.79 -0.11
C HIS A 66 -3.77 -3.37 -0.63
N ALA A 67 -4.76 -2.79 -1.29
CA ALA A 67 -4.78 -1.37 -1.56
C ALA A 67 -6.21 -0.84 -1.55
N MET A 68 -6.39 0.41 -1.11
CA MET A 68 -7.69 1.07 -1.15
C MET A 68 -7.53 2.57 -1.44
N ARG A 69 -8.39 3.04 -2.34
CA ARG A 69 -8.46 4.44 -2.78
C ARG A 69 -9.92 4.91 -2.73
N PRO A 70 -10.22 6.04 -2.07
CA PRO A 70 -9.33 6.80 -1.19
C PRO A 70 -9.01 6.02 0.10
N ALA A 71 -7.91 6.40 0.77
CA ALA A 71 -7.51 5.85 2.07
C ALA A 71 -8.64 5.99 3.10
N ARG A 72 -8.79 4.99 3.99
CA ARG A 72 -9.88 4.99 4.97
C ARG A 72 -9.68 6.09 6.02
N PRO A 73 -10.77 6.72 6.51
CA PRO A 73 -10.68 7.81 7.50
C PRO A 73 -9.90 7.49 8.78
N LYS A 74 -9.88 6.21 9.21
CA LYS A 74 -9.15 5.77 10.40
C LYS A 74 -7.63 5.98 10.31
N TYR A 75 -7.08 6.10 9.10
CA TYR A 75 -5.65 6.34 8.88
C TYR A 75 -5.32 7.82 8.62
N LEU A 76 -6.35 8.68 8.49
CA LEU A 76 -6.22 10.10 8.17
C LEU A 76 -6.36 11.02 9.39
N ARG A 77 -6.63 10.45 10.56
CA ARG A 77 -6.78 11.17 11.82
C ARG A 77 -5.49 11.09 12.62
#